data_AF-A0A1Y2F6T6-F1
#
_entry.id   AF-A0A1Y2F6T6-F1
#
_cell.length_a   1.000
_cell.length_b   1.000
_cell.length_c   1.000
_cell.angle_alpha   90.00
_cell.angle_beta   90.00
_cell.angle_gamma   90.00
#
_symmetry.space_group_name_H-M   'P 1'
#
loop_
_entity.id
_entity.type
_entity.pdbx_description
1 polymer ?
#
loop_
_entity_poly.entity_id
_entity_poly.type
_entity_poly.pdbx_seq_one_letter_code
_entity_poly.pdbx_strand_id
1 'polypeptide(L)'
;DKSDEFYQEVYEYFKRKGFTCIILERICYLISLAFVICFSVFLFGCIDYSIINEKAQLSQVIVDQCVYRLDWKIKFLLSIFIIMWLYLLIKYISEFQRFRKIYYFYNYKLKIKDTDIQSISWEVIMEKIIKLYNEENQSEKSGDELDAMKIVNIIMRKENYFIALINEQCIKFNIPYFENKQLFTDMLKWNVQWCINNFIFDRYGHVKGCFLSKDEIQKRNMRQKLSKSLSQKFILLGIFNLILFPFLLIFSIIYSFYRYAEEIYNNPGSIMKKSYNSLARWRFREFNELPHVFEKRLNRSYENAIIYLNQSPNYKGSIIFRLVAFISGSIVVVLSILTLMDQEFFNKFEITPGGSVLFYIGVFTSILAFSKGMIIEDTIDYDSELLMEKISLETHYYPQKWKEKNYSNEVRKEFGSYFDTKIFMIFRNIYGIILTPFILIISLPNYSSRIVKFVQNFTVHLPSVGYVCSYANFDFRYHGNPD
;
A
#
# COMPACT_ATOMS: atom_id res chain seq x y z
N ASP A 1 -25.90 1.52 18.80
CA ASP A 1 -26.20 1.52 17.36
C ASP A 1 -25.60 0.32 16.67
N LYS A 2 -26.42 -0.40 15.90
CA LYS A 2 -26.06 -1.53 15.03
C LYS A 2 -25.37 -1.00 13.75
N SER A 3 -24.39 -0.10 13.86
CA SER A 3 -23.75 0.50 12.68
C SER A 3 -22.60 -0.37 12.18
N ASP A 4 -22.44 -0.45 10.85
CA ASP A 4 -21.27 -1.12 10.25
C ASP A 4 -19.96 -0.53 10.78
N GLU A 5 -19.96 0.78 11.04
CA GLU A 5 -18.84 1.52 11.62
C GLU A 5 -18.39 0.94 12.97
N PHE A 6 -19.33 0.51 13.83
CA PHE A 6 -18.97 -0.10 15.11
C PHE A 6 -18.17 -1.41 14.92
N TYR A 7 -18.65 -2.34 14.10
CA TYR A 7 -17.94 -3.60 13.86
C TYR A 7 -16.60 -3.38 13.15
N GLN A 8 -16.55 -2.43 12.22
CA GLN A 8 -15.31 -2.03 11.56
C GLN A 8 -14.30 -1.45 12.56
N GLU A 9 -14.74 -0.65 13.53
CA GLU A 9 -13.89 -0.11 14.58
C GLU A 9 -13.43 -1.16 15.59
N VAL A 10 -14.31 -2.07 15.98
CA VAL A 10 -13.97 -3.23 16.83
C VAL A 10 -12.88 -4.06 16.16
N TYR A 11 -13.00 -4.30 14.85
CA TYR A 11 -11.99 -5.03 14.09
C TYR A 11 -10.68 -4.24 13.91
N GLU A 12 -10.75 -2.94 13.58
CA GLU A 12 -9.56 -2.08 13.47
C GLU A 12 -8.81 -1.96 14.81
N TYR A 13 -9.54 -1.93 15.92
CA TYR A 13 -8.96 -1.92 17.27
C TYR A 13 -8.13 -3.18 17.56
N PHE A 14 -8.67 -4.35 17.21
CA PHE A 14 -7.94 -5.62 17.26
C PHE A 14 -6.71 -5.61 16.34
N LYS A 15 -6.91 -5.24 15.07
CA LYS A 15 -5.87 -5.25 14.04
C LYS A 15 -4.67 -4.37 14.42
N ARG A 16 -4.94 -3.23 15.07
CA ARG A 16 -3.92 -2.29 15.56
C ARG A 16 -3.44 -2.55 16.98
N LYS A 17 -3.76 -3.72 17.53
CA LYS A 17 -3.15 -4.24 18.76
C LYS A 17 -3.49 -3.42 20.02
N GLY A 18 -4.66 -2.79 20.05
CA GLY A 18 -5.19 -2.11 21.25
C GLY A 18 -5.05 -0.59 21.25
N PHE A 19 -5.56 0.05 22.30
CA PHE A 19 -5.72 1.51 22.37
C PHE A 19 -4.38 2.23 22.44
N THR A 20 -3.47 1.72 23.26
CA THR A 20 -2.15 2.30 23.49
C THR A 20 -1.30 2.30 22.21
N CYS A 21 -1.30 1.19 21.47
CA CYS A 21 -0.64 1.07 20.17
C CYS A 21 -1.21 2.06 19.15
N ILE A 22 -2.53 2.21 19.07
CA ILE A 22 -3.18 3.16 18.15
C ILE A 22 -2.74 4.60 18.45
N ILE A 23 -2.75 5.01 19.72
CA ILE A 23 -2.36 6.37 20.09
C ILE A 23 -0.89 6.61 19.77
N LEU A 24 -0.02 5.67 20.14
CA LEU A 24 1.41 5.78 19.89
C LEU A 24 1.69 5.88 18.39
N GLU A 25 1.07 5.04 17.56
CA GLU A 25 1.19 5.09 16.10
C GLU A 25 0.82 6.48 15.56
N ARG A 26 -0.27 7.08 16.05
CA ARG A 26 -0.75 8.40 15.62
C ARG A 26 0.16 9.54 16.06
N ILE A 27 0.65 9.51 17.30
CA ILE A 27 1.60 10.50 17.83
C ILE A 27 2.91 10.42 17.06
N CYS A 28 3.48 9.22 16.90
CA CYS A 28 4.72 9.01 16.14
C CYS A 28 4.56 9.50 14.70
N TYR A 29 3.43 9.20 14.04
CA TYR A 29 3.17 9.68 12.68
C TYR A 29 3.14 11.21 12.57
N LEU A 30 2.47 11.91 13.51
CA LEU A 30 2.44 13.39 13.53
C LEU A 30 3.83 13.99 13.77
N ILE A 31 4.62 13.39 14.66
CA ILE A 31 5.99 13.82 14.95
C ILE A 31 6.88 13.61 13.72
N SER A 32 6.83 12.43 13.10
CA SER A 32 7.61 12.14 11.89
C SER A 32 7.27 13.10 10.75
N LEU A 33 5.98 13.38 10.54
CA LEU A 33 5.53 14.29 9.49
C LEU A 33 5.99 15.73 9.76
N ALA A 34 5.91 16.20 11.01
CA ALA A 34 6.47 17.51 11.39
C ALA A 34 8.00 17.57 11.22
N PHE A 35 8.72 16.52 11.64
CA PHE A 35 10.17 16.43 11.51
C PHE A 35 10.62 16.52 10.05
N VAL A 36 10.02 15.74 9.15
CA VAL A 36 10.35 15.73 7.72
C VAL A 36 10.29 17.14 7.13
N ILE A 37 9.28 17.93 7.51
CA ILE A 37 9.10 19.27 6.95
C ILE A 37 10.01 20.29 7.61
N CYS A 38 10.06 20.32 8.95
CA CYS A 38 10.94 21.24 9.67
C CYS A 38 12.40 21.03 9.28
N PHE A 39 12.84 19.78 9.17
CA PHE A 39 14.21 19.45 8.77
C PHE A 39 14.48 19.83 7.31
N SER A 40 13.52 19.62 6.40
CA SER A 40 13.68 20.04 5.00
C SER A 40 13.75 21.56 4.85
N VAL A 41 12.91 22.31 5.58
CA VAL A 41 12.96 23.78 5.58
C VAL A 41 14.28 24.28 6.15
N PHE A 42 14.78 23.63 7.21
CA PHE A 42 16.09 23.94 7.76
C PHE A 42 17.20 23.71 6.73
N LEU A 43 17.25 22.53 6.10
CA LEU A 43 18.29 22.19 5.12
C LEU A 43 18.27 23.09 3.88
N PHE A 44 17.10 23.40 3.32
CA PHE A 44 17.00 24.17 2.08
C PHE A 44 16.92 25.68 2.28
N GLY A 45 16.55 26.14 3.48
CA GLY A 45 16.22 27.53 3.75
C GLY A 45 17.08 28.22 4.80
N CYS A 46 17.72 27.47 5.70
CA CYS A 46 18.44 28.02 6.85
C CYS A 46 19.95 27.76 6.82
N ILE A 47 20.45 27.03 5.81
CA ILE A 47 21.87 26.70 5.64
C ILE A 47 22.41 27.43 4.41
N ASP A 48 23.45 28.23 4.60
CA ASP A 48 24.18 28.84 3.48
C ASP A 48 25.33 27.91 3.01
N TYR A 49 25.04 27.09 2.00
CA TYR A 49 26.02 26.16 1.44
C TYR A 49 27.25 26.84 0.81
N SER A 50 27.20 28.14 0.50
CA SER A 50 28.34 28.85 -0.09
C SER A 50 29.47 29.10 0.90
N ILE A 51 29.17 29.08 2.20
CA ILE A 51 30.10 29.36 3.30
C ILE A 51 30.75 28.06 3.82
N ILE A 52 30.23 26.90 3.39
CA ILE A 52 30.74 25.59 3.81
C ILE A 52 32.13 25.34 3.19
N ASN A 53 33.15 25.65 3.97
CA ASN A 53 34.56 25.38 3.69
C ASN A 53 35.18 24.55 4.83
N GLU A 54 36.40 24.02 4.63
CA GLU A 54 37.09 23.13 5.59
C GLU A 54 37.22 23.67 7.04
N LYS A 55 37.09 24.99 7.25
CA LYS A 55 37.21 25.65 8.56
C LYS A 55 35.88 26.17 9.14
N ALA A 56 34.77 26.02 8.43
CA ALA A 56 33.48 26.58 8.85
C ALA A 56 32.88 25.79 10.02
N GLN A 57 32.48 26.50 11.07
CA GLN A 57 31.69 25.90 12.16
C GLN A 57 30.20 25.96 11.81
N LEU A 58 29.41 24.98 12.27
CA LEU A 58 27.98 24.89 11.98
C LEU A 58 27.21 26.18 12.34
N SER A 59 27.58 26.84 13.44
CA SER A 59 26.98 28.10 13.89
C SER A 59 27.15 29.26 12.89
N GLN A 60 28.21 29.24 12.08
CA GLN A 60 28.50 30.29 11.10
C GLN A 60 27.74 30.09 9.79
N VAL A 61 27.28 28.87 9.52
CA VAL A 61 26.57 28.48 8.29
C VAL A 61 25.05 28.68 8.43
N ILE A 62 24.56 28.74 9.67
CA ILE A 62 23.14 28.94 9.97
C ILE A 62 22.78 30.41 9.76
N VAL A 63 21.78 30.66 8.90
CA VAL A 63 21.28 32.00 8.62
C VAL A 63 20.33 32.46 9.74
N ASP A 64 20.69 33.56 10.41
CA ASP A 64 19.84 34.20 11.41
C ASP A 64 18.47 34.59 10.82
N GLN A 65 17.40 34.30 11.57
CA GLN A 65 16.01 34.58 11.19
C GLN A 65 15.62 34.00 9.81
N CYS A 66 16.18 32.85 9.42
CA CYS A 66 15.96 32.23 8.11
C CYS A 66 14.48 32.15 7.71
N VAL A 67 13.59 31.74 8.62
CA VAL A 67 12.14 31.56 8.34
C VAL A 67 11.49 32.86 7.86
N TYR A 68 11.94 34.02 8.36
CA TYR A 68 11.45 35.32 7.90
C TYR A 68 12.00 35.71 6.53
N ARG A 69 13.23 35.29 6.19
CA ARG A 69 13.89 35.58 4.91
C ARG A 69 13.49 34.64 3.77
N LEU A 70 12.77 33.54 4.07
CA LEU A 70 12.28 32.60 3.06
C LEU A 70 11.39 33.28 2.00
N ASP A 71 11.49 32.77 0.77
CA ASP A 71 10.63 33.16 -0.35
C ASP A 71 9.15 32.91 0.01
N TRP A 72 8.27 33.77 -0.51
CA TRP A 72 6.83 33.69 -0.27
C TRP A 72 6.24 32.36 -0.72
N LYS A 73 6.82 31.72 -1.76
CA LYS A 73 6.42 30.39 -2.24
C LYS A 73 6.63 29.31 -1.17
N ILE A 74 7.77 29.35 -0.48
CA ILE A 74 8.09 28.41 0.61
C ILE A 74 7.20 28.69 1.82
N LYS A 75 6.96 29.97 2.15
CA LYS A 75 6.02 30.36 3.21
C LYS A 75 4.59 29.89 2.93
N PHE A 76 4.13 30.01 1.68
CA PHE A 76 2.83 29.51 1.25
C PHE A 76 2.74 27.98 1.37
N LEU A 77 3.77 27.26 0.93
CA LEU A 77 3.86 25.80 1.08
C LEU A 77 3.81 25.38 2.56
N LEU A 78 4.56 26.08 3.42
CA LEU A 78 4.58 25.84 4.86
C LEU A 78 3.21 26.08 5.49
N SER A 79 2.50 27.13 5.08
CA SER A 79 1.14 27.41 5.55
C SER A 79 0.17 26.27 5.22
N ILE A 80 0.18 25.78 3.97
CA ILE A 80 -0.63 24.62 3.55
C ILE A 80 -0.32 23.41 4.44
N PHE A 81 0.97 23.15 4.67
CA PHE A 81 1.38 22.04 5.50
C PHE A 81 0.91 22.17 6.95
N ILE A 82 1.04 23.36 7.56
CA ILE A 82 0.58 23.62 8.93
C ILE A 82 -0.94 23.39 9.02
N ILE A 83 -1.71 23.87 8.05
CA ILE A 83 -3.16 23.65 7.99
C ILE A 83 -3.47 22.14 7.89
N MET A 84 -2.76 21.42 7.01
CA MET A 84 -2.93 19.97 6.87
C MET A 84 -2.55 19.22 8.16
N TRP A 85 -1.46 19.60 8.83
CA TRP A 85 -1.02 19.01 10.09
C TRP A 85 -2.05 19.24 11.19
N LEU A 86 -2.59 20.46 11.32
CA LEU A 86 -3.66 20.79 12.27
C LEU A 86 -4.95 20.01 11.98
N TYR A 87 -5.32 19.87 10.71
CA TYR A 87 -6.45 19.03 10.31
C TYR A 87 -6.25 17.57 10.74
N LEU A 88 -5.05 17.01 10.51
CA LEU A 88 -4.72 15.65 10.94
C LEU A 88 -4.77 15.51 12.47
N LEU A 89 -4.26 16.50 13.20
CA LEU A 89 -4.32 16.54 14.67
C LEU A 89 -5.77 16.50 15.15
N ILE A 90 -6.65 17.37 14.63
CA ILE A 90 -8.07 17.41 14.99
C ILE A 90 -8.75 16.08 14.66
N LYS A 91 -8.45 15.50 13.49
CA LYS A 91 -8.96 14.20 13.08
C LYS A 91 -8.55 13.10 14.06
N TYR A 92 -7.30 13.07 14.49
CA TYR A 92 -6.81 12.07 15.45
C TYR A 92 -7.38 12.26 16.85
N ILE A 93 -7.66 13.50 17.27
CA ILE A 93 -8.40 13.77 18.52
C ILE A 93 -9.82 13.18 18.44
N SER A 94 -10.51 13.34 17.30
CA SER A 94 -11.82 12.72 17.08
C SER A 94 -11.73 11.18 17.04
N GLU A 95 -10.73 10.62 16.35
CA GLU A 95 -10.45 9.18 16.31
C GLU A 95 -10.19 8.62 17.73
N PHE A 96 -9.47 9.36 18.58
CA PHE A 96 -9.22 9.00 19.98
C PHE A 96 -10.51 8.86 20.79
N GLN A 97 -11.42 9.84 20.71
CA GLN A 97 -12.70 9.78 21.42
C GLN A 97 -13.53 8.55 21.02
N ARG A 98 -13.48 8.21 19.74
CA ARG A 98 -14.18 7.06 19.16
C ARG A 98 -13.58 5.73 19.63
N PHE A 99 -12.27 5.55 19.52
CA PHE A 99 -11.60 4.34 20.01
C PHE A 99 -11.61 4.21 21.53
N ARG A 100 -11.75 5.30 22.29
CA ARG A 100 -11.96 5.23 23.74
C ARG A 100 -13.26 4.51 24.09
N LYS A 101 -14.32 4.67 23.30
CA LYS A 101 -15.57 3.91 23.48
C LYS A 101 -15.35 2.42 23.21
N ILE A 102 -14.58 2.09 22.17
CA ILE A 102 -14.21 0.71 21.85
C ILE A 102 -13.33 0.09 22.94
N TYR A 103 -12.38 0.84 23.49
CA TYR A 103 -11.58 0.42 24.65
C TYR A 103 -12.47 0.02 25.83
N TYR A 104 -13.50 0.81 26.15
CA TYR A 104 -14.44 0.47 27.22
C TYR A 104 -15.31 -0.73 26.88
N PHE A 105 -15.72 -0.89 25.62
CA PHE A 105 -16.42 -2.09 25.16
C PHE A 105 -15.56 -3.35 25.35
N TYR A 106 -14.28 -3.33 24.95
CA TYR A 106 -13.37 -4.46 25.15
C TYR A 106 -13.15 -4.80 26.63
N ASN A 107 -12.85 -3.79 27.46
CA ASN A 107 -12.52 -4.03 28.87
C ASN A 107 -13.73 -4.41 29.71
N TYR A 108 -14.86 -3.73 29.55
CA TYR A 108 -16.02 -3.90 30.43
C TYR A 108 -17.05 -4.89 29.90
N LYS A 109 -17.33 -4.91 28.58
CA LYS A 109 -18.32 -5.82 27.98
C LYS A 109 -17.68 -7.16 27.61
N LEU A 110 -16.61 -7.14 26.82
CA LEU A 110 -15.92 -8.38 26.39
C LEU A 110 -15.00 -8.98 27.46
N LYS A 111 -14.70 -8.23 28.53
CA LYS A 111 -13.76 -8.62 29.60
C LYS A 111 -12.40 -9.05 29.03
N ILE A 112 -11.88 -8.28 28.07
CA ILE A 112 -10.55 -8.45 27.48
C ILE A 112 -9.73 -7.21 27.84
N LYS A 113 -8.60 -7.41 28.52
CA LYS A 113 -7.68 -6.31 28.85
C LYS A 113 -6.88 -5.92 27.60
N ASP A 114 -6.49 -4.65 27.50
CA ASP A 114 -5.70 -4.13 26.36
C ASP A 114 -4.38 -4.89 26.15
N THR A 115 -3.77 -5.37 27.24
CA THR A 115 -2.54 -6.19 27.21
C THR A 115 -2.73 -7.51 26.47
N ASP A 116 -3.91 -8.10 26.56
CA ASP A 116 -4.19 -9.44 26.05
C ASP A 116 -4.56 -9.40 24.56
N ILE A 117 -4.90 -8.21 24.03
CA ILE A 117 -5.29 -8.01 22.62
C ILE A 117 -4.15 -8.35 21.66
N GLN A 118 -2.90 -8.23 22.12
CA GLN A 118 -1.76 -8.47 21.26
C GLN A 118 -1.62 -9.94 20.87
N SER A 119 -2.00 -10.85 21.78
CA SER A 119 -1.88 -12.31 21.66
C SER A 119 -3.19 -13.03 21.34
N ILE A 120 -4.34 -12.44 21.66
CA ILE A 120 -5.64 -13.04 21.38
C ILE A 120 -5.87 -13.21 19.88
N SER A 121 -6.63 -14.25 19.51
CA SER A 121 -7.06 -14.45 18.13
C SER A 121 -8.39 -13.72 17.85
N TRP A 122 -8.66 -13.42 16.58
CA TRP A 122 -9.90 -12.73 16.19
C TRP A 122 -11.14 -13.59 16.44
N GLU A 123 -11.00 -14.90 16.28
CA GLU A 123 -12.06 -15.89 16.48
C GLU A 123 -12.62 -15.82 17.90
N VAL A 124 -11.75 -15.75 18.92
CA VAL A 124 -12.16 -15.62 20.33
C VAL A 124 -12.91 -14.31 20.59
N ILE A 125 -12.51 -13.21 19.93
CA ILE A 125 -13.22 -11.93 20.04
C ILE A 125 -14.61 -12.04 19.41
N MET A 126 -14.70 -12.65 18.22
CA MET A 126 -15.98 -12.87 17.54
C MET A 126 -16.93 -13.74 18.38
N GLU A 127 -16.45 -14.85 18.94
CA GLU A 127 -17.25 -15.72 19.82
C GLU A 127 -17.84 -14.96 21.00
N LYS A 128 -17.02 -14.11 21.65
CA LYS A 128 -17.50 -13.26 22.75
C LYS A 128 -18.53 -12.24 22.29
N ILE A 129 -18.34 -11.62 21.12
CA ILE A 129 -19.31 -10.67 20.55
C ILE A 129 -20.64 -11.38 20.25
N ILE A 130 -20.59 -12.54 19.60
CA ILE A 130 -21.77 -13.34 19.26
C ILE A 130 -22.52 -13.75 20.53
N LYS A 131 -21.80 -14.25 21.54
CA LYS A 131 -22.38 -14.64 22.82
C LYS A 131 -23.08 -13.48 23.52
N LEU A 132 -22.41 -12.33 23.65
CA LEU A 132 -23.00 -11.14 24.27
C LEU A 132 -24.22 -10.65 23.51
N TYR A 133 -24.15 -10.64 22.17
CA TYR A 133 -25.27 -10.19 21.33
C TYR A 133 -26.49 -11.09 21.48
N ASN A 134 -26.30 -12.41 21.45
CA ASN A 134 -27.39 -13.36 21.56
C ASN A 134 -27.99 -13.37 22.98
N GLU A 135 -27.17 -13.20 24.04
CA GLU A 135 -27.66 -13.04 25.42
C GLU A 135 -28.52 -11.76 25.59
N GLU A 136 -28.09 -10.63 25.00
CA GLU A 136 -28.86 -9.38 25.02
C GLU A 136 -30.17 -9.50 24.20
N ASN A 137 -30.14 -10.11 23.01
CA ASN A 137 -31.31 -10.24 22.13
C ASN A 137 -32.35 -11.28 22.57
N GLN A 138 -31.94 -12.34 23.28
CA GLN A 138 -32.88 -13.30 23.90
C GLN A 138 -33.86 -12.60 24.86
N SER A 139 -33.42 -11.50 25.47
CA SER A 139 -34.23 -10.66 26.35
C SER A 139 -35.24 -9.78 25.59
N GLU A 140 -34.99 -9.50 24.30
CA GLU A 140 -35.77 -8.55 23.48
C GLU A 140 -36.74 -9.21 22.47
N LYS A 141 -36.90 -10.54 22.48
CA LYS A 141 -37.75 -11.31 21.53
C LYS A 141 -37.46 -11.02 20.05
N SER A 142 -36.23 -10.65 19.70
CA SER A 142 -35.81 -10.61 18.29
C SER A 142 -35.25 -11.98 17.91
N GLY A 143 -35.96 -12.71 17.05
CA GLY A 143 -35.57 -14.07 16.62
C GLY A 143 -34.41 -14.11 15.63
N ASP A 144 -33.54 -13.10 15.60
CA ASP A 144 -32.45 -12.99 14.63
C ASP A 144 -31.10 -13.15 15.34
N GLU A 145 -30.51 -14.33 15.20
CA GLU A 145 -29.22 -14.68 15.80
C GLU A 145 -28.07 -14.05 15.02
N LEU A 146 -27.07 -13.52 15.71
CA LEU A 146 -25.84 -13.06 15.08
C LEU A 146 -24.91 -14.25 14.84
N ASP A 147 -24.38 -14.32 13.63
CA ASP A 147 -23.42 -15.35 13.22
C ASP A 147 -22.11 -14.68 12.77
N ALA A 148 -21.01 -15.43 12.83
CA ALA A 148 -19.69 -14.98 12.38
C ALA A 148 -19.73 -14.48 10.94
N MET A 149 -20.44 -15.20 10.05
CA MET A 149 -20.60 -14.79 8.66
C MET A 149 -21.27 -13.43 8.52
N LYS A 150 -22.26 -13.11 9.36
CA LYS A 150 -22.95 -11.81 9.37
C LYS A 150 -21.99 -10.69 9.79
N ILE A 151 -21.20 -10.90 10.85
CA ILE A 151 -20.19 -9.92 11.32
C ILE A 151 -19.13 -9.66 10.24
N VAL A 152 -18.61 -10.72 9.63
CA VAL A 152 -17.59 -10.59 8.59
C VAL A 152 -18.13 -9.87 7.37
N ASN A 153 -19.36 -10.16 6.92
CA ASN A 153 -19.99 -9.43 5.83
C ASN A 153 -20.16 -7.93 6.14
N ILE A 154 -20.45 -7.57 7.39
CA ILE A 154 -20.52 -6.17 7.83
C ILE A 154 -19.13 -5.51 7.72
N ILE A 155 -18.11 -6.15 8.29
CA ILE A 155 -16.73 -5.62 8.29
C ILE A 155 -16.24 -5.44 6.85
N MET A 156 -16.45 -6.47 6.02
CA MET A 156 -15.93 -6.58 4.65
C MET A 156 -16.85 -5.99 3.58
N ARG A 157 -17.96 -5.35 3.95
CA ARG A 157 -19.01 -4.96 2.99
C ARG A 157 -18.45 -4.18 1.81
N LYS A 158 -17.64 -3.15 2.06
CA LYS A 158 -17.08 -2.26 1.03
C LYS A 158 -16.00 -2.98 0.21
N GLU A 159 -15.14 -3.74 0.89
CA GLU A 159 -14.04 -4.50 0.32
C GLU A 159 -14.54 -5.61 -0.60
N ASN A 160 -15.62 -6.31 -0.25
CA ASN A 160 -16.22 -7.37 -1.08
C ASN A 160 -16.69 -6.83 -2.44
N TYR A 161 -17.32 -5.64 -2.47
CA TYR A 161 -17.66 -4.99 -3.74
C TYR A 161 -16.40 -4.64 -4.53
N PHE A 162 -15.36 -4.14 -3.87
CA PHE A 162 -14.12 -3.75 -4.55
C PHE A 162 -13.37 -4.96 -5.13
N ILE A 163 -13.31 -6.07 -4.39
CA ILE A 163 -12.79 -7.37 -4.85
C ILE A 163 -13.57 -7.83 -6.08
N ALA A 164 -14.91 -7.84 -6.02
CA ALA A 164 -15.74 -8.29 -7.13
C ALA A 164 -15.55 -7.42 -8.38
N LEU A 165 -15.47 -6.09 -8.22
CA LEU A 165 -15.23 -5.16 -9.34
C LEU A 165 -13.90 -5.42 -10.05
N ILE A 166 -12.85 -5.78 -9.31
CA ILE A 166 -11.55 -6.14 -9.88
C ILE A 166 -11.61 -7.53 -10.52
N ASN A 167 -12.24 -8.50 -9.85
CA ASN A 167 -12.28 -9.88 -10.30
C ASN A 167 -13.05 -10.04 -11.62
N GLU A 168 -14.22 -9.38 -11.71
CA GLU A 168 -15.07 -9.30 -12.89
C GLU A 168 -14.57 -8.31 -13.95
N GLN A 169 -13.39 -7.71 -13.75
CA GLN A 169 -12.80 -6.71 -14.66
C GLN A 169 -13.74 -5.55 -15.00
N CYS A 170 -14.63 -5.19 -14.07
CA CYS A 170 -15.53 -4.04 -14.21
C CYS A 170 -14.77 -2.71 -14.17
N ILE A 171 -13.59 -2.71 -13.55
CA ILE A 171 -12.63 -1.62 -13.49
C ILE A 171 -11.25 -2.09 -13.94
N LYS A 172 -10.55 -1.29 -14.74
CA LYS A 172 -9.14 -1.50 -15.09
C LYS A 172 -8.36 -0.21 -14.93
N PHE A 173 -7.14 -0.31 -14.43
CA PHE A 173 -6.27 0.85 -14.13
C PHE A 173 -5.28 1.11 -15.25
N ASN A 174 -5.79 1.19 -16.48
CA ASN A 174 -4.95 1.37 -17.67
C ASN A 174 -4.33 2.77 -17.68
N ILE A 175 -3.03 2.83 -17.94
CA ILE A 175 -2.34 4.09 -18.19
C ILE A 175 -2.86 4.66 -19.52
N PRO A 176 -3.32 5.92 -19.55
CA PRO A 176 -3.74 6.57 -20.79
C PRO A 176 -2.67 6.45 -21.89
N TYR A 177 -3.09 6.16 -23.12
CA TYR A 177 -2.22 6.01 -24.30
C TYR A 177 -1.25 4.81 -24.30
N PHE A 178 -1.16 4.03 -23.22
CA PHE A 178 -0.35 2.81 -23.16
C PHE A 178 -1.26 1.59 -23.05
N GLU A 179 -1.52 0.94 -24.18
CA GLU A 179 -2.31 -0.29 -24.21
C GLU A 179 -1.61 -1.39 -23.40
N ASN A 180 -2.39 -2.14 -22.61
CA ASN A 180 -1.98 -3.29 -21.82
C ASN A 180 -1.08 -3.04 -20.59
N LYS A 181 -0.80 -1.79 -20.20
CA LYS A 181 -0.10 -1.50 -18.93
C LYS A 181 -1.05 -0.98 -17.85
N GLN A 182 -1.08 -1.69 -16.71
CA GLN A 182 -1.87 -1.29 -15.55
C GLN A 182 -0.99 -0.71 -14.45
N LEU A 183 -1.45 0.41 -13.88
CA LEU A 183 -0.80 1.05 -12.75
C LEU A 183 -1.78 1.14 -11.59
N PHE A 184 -1.55 0.35 -10.54
CA PHE A 184 -2.35 0.40 -9.33
C PHE A 184 -1.45 0.68 -8.12
N THR A 185 -1.30 1.97 -7.81
CA THR A 185 -0.54 2.47 -6.65
C THR A 185 -1.44 2.71 -5.47
N ASP A 186 -0.86 2.90 -4.27
CA ASP A 186 -1.64 3.22 -3.08
C ASP A 186 -2.40 4.55 -3.20
N MET A 187 -1.84 5.53 -3.91
CA MET A 187 -2.53 6.80 -4.18
C MET A 187 -3.75 6.58 -5.08
N LEU A 188 -3.60 5.83 -6.18
CA LEU A 188 -4.74 5.53 -7.05
C LEU A 188 -5.79 4.69 -6.31
N LYS A 189 -5.36 3.69 -5.55
CA LYS A 189 -6.23 2.86 -4.71
C LYS A 189 -7.08 3.72 -3.79
N TRP A 190 -6.46 4.64 -3.05
CA TRP A 190 -7.17 5.53 -2.13
C TRP A 190 -8.21 6.38 -2.85
N ASN A 191 -7.84 7.00 -3.98
CA ASN A 191 -8.76 7.83 -4.76
C ASN A 191 -9.95 7.03 -5.30
N VAL A 192 -9.69 5.85 -5.86
CA VAL A 192 -10.72 4.98 -6.42
C VAL A 192 -11.65 4.47 -5.33
N GLN A 193 -11.10 3.97 -4.22
CA GLN A 193 -11.90 3.50 -3.09
C GLN A 193 -12.71 4.64 -2.49
N TRP A 194 -12.16 5.85 -2.37
CA TRP A 194 -12.91 7.02 -1.90
C TRP A 194 -14.07 7.37 -2.83
N CYS A 195 -13.84 7.40 -4.15
CA CYS A 195 -14.89 7.62 -5.15
C CYS A 195 -15.99 6.57 -5.06
N ILE A 196 -15.63 5.29 -5.09
CA ILE A 196 -16.56 4.16 -5.09
C ILE A 196 -17.32 4.10 -3.77
N ASN A 197 -16.62 4.19 -2.64
CA ASN A 197 -17.25 4.04 -1.32
C ASN A 197 -18.25 5.16 -1.05
N ASN A 198 -17.88 6.43 -1.31
CA ASN A 198 -18.78 7.56 -1.13
C ASN A 198 -19.88 7.65 -2.20
N PHE A 199 -19.75 6.87 -3.28
CA PHE A 199 -20.76 6.78 -4.33
C PHE A 199 -21.81 5.70 -4.00
N ILE A 200 -21.37 4.48 -3.70
CA ILE A 200 -22.24 3.32 -3.44
C ILE A 200 -22.88 3.39 -2.06
N PHE A 201 -22.11 3.73 -1.02
CA PHE A 201 -22.55 3.62 0.37
C PHE A 201 -22.95 4.96 0.98
N ASP A 202 -23.91 4.92 1.90
CA ASP A 202 -24.31 6.06 2.72
C ASP A 202 -23.34 6.28 3.90
N ARG A 203 -23.69 7.20 4.81
CA ARG A 203 -22.88 7.52 5.99
C ARG A 203 -22.80 6.37 6.99
N TYR A 204 -23.76 5.45 6.98
CA TYR A 204 -23.85 4.32 7.89
C TYR A 204 -23.18 3.05 7.34
N GLY A 205 -22.77 3.07 6.07
CA GLY A 205 -22.12 1.93 5.40
C GLY A 205 -23.07 1.10 4.54
N HIS A 206 -24.36 1.45 4.45
CA HIS A 206 -25.34 0.71 3.67
C HIS A 206 -25.37 1.16 2.21
N VAL A 207 -25.77 0.24 1.32
CA VAL A 207 -25.94 0.55 -0.11
C VAL A 207 -27.10 1.55 -0.28
N LYS A 208 -26.85 2.64 -1.01
CA LYS A 208 -27.87 3.68 -1.23
C LYS A 208 -29.08 3.13 -1.99
N GLY A 209 -30.28 3.57 -1.60
CA GLY A 209 -31.55 3.20 -2.23
C GLY A 209 -31.63 3.39 -3.75
N CYS A 210 -30.88 4.34 -4.31
CA CYS A 210 -30.85 4.57 -5.76
C CYS A 210 -30.29 3.40 -6.59
N PHE A 211 -29.59 2.44 -5.97
CA PHE A 211 -29.12 1.22 -6.61
C PHE A 211 -30.10 0.04 -6.49
N LEU A 212 -31.13 0.17 -5.65
CA LEU A 212 -31.98 -0.93 -5.19
C LEU A 212 -33.36 -0.99 -5.86
N SER A 213 -33.57 -0.17 -6.90
CA SER A 213 -34.83 -0.16 -7.65
C SER A 213 -35.08 -1.53 -8.31
N LYS A 214 -36.29 -2.07 -8.09
CA LYS A 214 -36.75 -3.34 -8.67
C LYS A 214 -37.31 -3.17 -10.09
N ASP A 215 -37.76 -1.97 -10.45
CA ASP A 215 -38.36 -1.70 -11.75
C ASP A 215 -37.28 -1.52 -12.83
N GLU A 216 -37.25 -2.40 -13.84
CA GLU A 216 -36.22 -2.40 -14.88
C GLU A 216 -36.14 -1.08 -15.67
N ILE A 217 -37.27 -0.42 -15.92
CA ILE A 217 -37.32 0.89 -16.60
C ILE A 217 -36.65 1.97 -15.73
N GLN A 218 -36.99 2.01 -14.43
CA GLN A 218 -36.41 2.95 -13.48
C GLN A 218 -34.91 2.67 -13.30
N LYS A 219 -34.51 1.40 -13.21
CA LYS A 219 -33.12 0.93 -13.11
C LYS A 219 -32.28 1.44 -14.28
N ARG A 220 -32.77 1.34 -15.52
CA ARG A 220 -32.09 1.83 -16.74
C ARG A 220 -31.95 3.34 -16.76
N ASN A 221 -33.01 4.08 -16.42
CA ASN A 221 -32.98 5.55 -16.37
C ASN A 221 -32.02 6.05 -15.28
N MET A 222 -32.06 5.44 -14.10
CA MET A 222 -31.15 5.75 -13.00
C MET A 222 -29.71 5.38 -13.34
N ARG A 223 -29.47 4.27 -14.06
CA ARG A 223 -28.13 3.85 -14.49
C ARG A 223 -27.44 4.95 -15.27
N GLN A 224 -28.11 5.58 -16.23
CA GLN A 224 -27.51 6.67 -17.02
C GLN A 224 -27.13 7.87 -16.14
N LYS A 225 -28.05 8.30 -15.26
CA LYS A 225 -27.81 9.41 -14.31
C LYS A 225 -26.65 9.11 -13.34
N LEU A 226 -26.66 7.91 -12.75
CA LEU A 226 -25.64 7.43 -11.82
C LEU A 226 -24.27 7.27 -12.50
N SER A 227 -24.24 6.76 -13.73
CA SER A 227 -22.99 6.62 -14.50
C SER A 227 -22.35 7.97 -14.80
N LYS A 228 -23.17 8.98 -15.19
CA LYS A 228 -22.70 10.35 -15.40
C LYS A 228 -22.18 10.96 -14.10
N SER A 229 -22.90 10.76 -12.98
CA SER A 229 -22.48 11.25 -11.67
C SER A 229 -21.16 10.63 -11.20
N LEU A 230 -20.98 9.31 -11.36
CA LEU A 230 -19.73 8.64 -10.99
C LEU A 230 -18.57 9.09 -11.87
N SER A 231 -18.78 9.22 -13.18
CA SER A 231 -17.81 9.76 -14.13
C SER A 231 -17.35 11.18 -13.72
N GLN A 232 -18.30 12.07 -13.40
CA GLN A 232 -18.00 13.42 -12.92
C GLN A 232 -17.21 13.42 -11.61
N LYS A 233 -17.51 12.49 -10.68
CA LYS A 233 -16.73 12.35 -9.44
C LYS A 233 -15.28 11.94 -9.69
N PHE A 234 -15.04 11.00 -10.60
CA PHE A 234 -13.68 10.61 -10.98
C PHE A 234 -12.92 11.80 -11.60
N ILE A 235 -13.54 12.53 -12.52
CA ILE A 235 -12.94 13.71 -13.17
C ILE A 235 -12.64 14.80 -12.14
N LEU A 236 -13.59 15.13 -11.26
CA LEU A 236 -13.42 16.14 -10.22
C LEU A 236 -12.25 15.79 -9.28
N LEU A 237 -12.18 14.53 -8.82
CA LEU A 237 -11.10 14.08 -7.96
C LEU A 237 -9.76 14.04 -8.70
N GLY A 238 -9.76 13.73 -9.99
CA GLY A 238 -8.58 13.82 -10.85
C GLY A 238 -8.07 15.25 -10.98
N ILE A 239 -8.95 16.23 -11.20
CA ILE A 239 -8.59 17.66 -11.24
C ILE A 239 -8.03 18.11 -9.89
N PHE A 240 -8.65 17.70 -8.79
CA PHE A 240 -8.15 17.99 -7.44
C PHE A 240 -6.73 17.43 -7.23
N ASN A 241 -6.47 16.19 -7.63
CA ASN A 241 -5.12 15.61 -7.59
C ASN A 241 -4.14 16.33 -8.51
N LEU A 242 -4.57 16.82 -9.68
CA LEU A 242 -3.73 17.60 -10.59
C LEU A 242 -3.29 18.94 -9.96
N ILE A 243 -4.17 19.59 -9.20
CA ILE A 243 -3.85 20.82 -8.47
C ILE A 243 -2.85 20.55 -7.35
N LEU A 244 -3.02 19.43 -6.63
CA LEU A 244 -2.14 19.06 -5.51
C LEU A 244 -0.83 18.36 -5.94
N PHE A 245 -0.77 17.90 -7.19
CA PHE A 245 0.34 17.15 -7.77
C PHE A 245 1.74 17.69 -7.44
N PRO A 246 2.08 18.98 -7.70
CA PRO A 246 3.44 19.47 -7.47
C PRO A 246 3.85 19.36 -5.99
N PHE A 247 2.91 19.57 -5.07
CA PHE A 247 3.15 19.51 -3.64
C PHE A 247 3.31 18.07 -3.16
N LEU A 248 2.44 17.17 -3.61
CA LEU A 248 2.50 15.75 -3.28
C LEU A 248 3.77 15.09 -3.81
N LEU A 249 4.22 15.49 -5.01
CA LEU A 249 5.45 14.97 -5.60
C LEU A 249 6.68 15.34 -4.76
N ILE A 250 6.85 16.63 -4.43
CA ILE A 250 7.98 17.11 -3.62
C ILE A 250 7.98 16.40 -2.26
N PHE A 251 6.82 16.38 -1.58
CA PHE A 251 6.69 15.70 -0.29
C PHE A 251 7.04 14.20 -0.39
N SER A 252 6.53 13.50 -1.41
CA SER A 252 6.78 12.06 -1.58
C SER A 252 8.25 11.76 -1.87
N ILE A 253 8.95 12.60 -2.62
CA ILE A 253 10.39 12.43 -2.90
C ILE A 253 11.19 12.58 -1.60
N ILE A 254 10.96 13.67 -0.86
CA ILE A 254 11.65 13.96 0.41
C ILE A 254 11.35 12.86 1.44
N TYR A 255 10.07 12.49 1.59
CA TYR A 255 9.67 11.44 2.53
C TYR A 255 10.28 10.08 2.17
N SER A 256 10.30 9.73 0.88
CA SER A 256 10.93 8.48 0.42
C SER A 256 12.44 8.51 0.68
N PHE A 257 13.09 9.65 0.46
CA PHE A 257 14.51 9.82 0.76
C PHE A 257 14.78 9.56 2.25
N TYR A 258 14.12 10.26 3.17
CA TYR A 258 14.37 10.06 4.61
C TYR A 258 14.00 8.67 5.11
N ARG A 259 12.95 8.05 4.56
CA ARG A 259 12.51 6.72 4.98
C ARG A 259 13.45 5.61 4.51
N TYR A 260 13.94 5.68 3.27
CA TYR A 260 14.67 4.57 2.65
C TYR A 260 16.18 4.81 2.58
N ALA A 261 16.70 6.02 2.79
CA ALA A 261 18.14 6.28 2.75
C ALA A 261 18.91 5.43 3.77
N GLU A 262 18.37 5.26 4.99
CA GLU A 262 18.97 4.43 6.03
C GLU A 262 18.97 2.94 5.65
N GLU A 263 17.85 2.42 5.13
CA GLU A 263 17.75 1.02 4.68
C GLU A 263 18.71 0.74 3.50
N ILE A 264 18.86 1.68 2.57
CA ILE A 264 19.79 1.57 1.43
C ILE A 264 21.24 1.54 1.92
N TYR A 265 21.58 2.37 2.90
CA TYR A 265 22.93 2.47 3.43
C TYR A 265 23.33 1.22 4.23
N ASN A 266 22.45 0.75 5.12
CA ASN A 266 22.76 -0.35 6.02
C ASN A 266 22.53 -1.74 5.41
N ASN A 267 21.52 -1.91 4.55
CA ASN A 267 21.12 -3.20 3.99
C ASN A 267 20.72 -3.10 2.51
N PRO A 268 21.66 -2.88 1.58
CA PRO A 268 21.34 -2.68 0.16
C PRO A 268 20.62 -3.88 -0.48
N GLY A 269 20.80 -5.10 0.04
CA GLY A 269 20.08 -6.28 -0.44
C GLY A 269 18.58 -6.30 -0.08
N SER A 270 18.15 -5.63 1.00
CA SER A 270 16.74 -5.67 1.44
C SER A 270 15.82 -4.88 0.52
N ILE A 271 16.33 -3.82 -0.13
CA ILE A 271 15.56 -3.00 -1.08
C ILE A 271 15.33 -3.70 -2.42
N MET A 272 16.15 -4.71 -2.72
CA MET A 272 16.03 -5.52 -3.93
C MET A 272 15.06 -6.70 -3.75
N LYS A 273 14.64 -7.00 -2.50
CA LYS A 273 13.64 -8.03 -2.24
C LYS A 273 12.34 -7.70 -2.97
N LYS A 274 11.84 -8.69 -3.71
CA LYS A 274 10.54 -8.65 -4.38
C LYS A 274 9.43 -8.75 -3.35
N SER A 275 8.30 -8.10 -3.58
CA SER A 275 7.09 -8.27 -2.78
C SER A 275 5.85 -8.12 -3.66
N TYR A 276 4.73 -8.68 -3.20
CA TYR A 276 3.47 -8.61 -3.95
C TYR A 276 3.01 -7.16 -4.09
N ASN A 277 2.76 -6.75 -5.34
CA ASN A 277 2.26 -5.44 -5.66
C ASN A 277 0.79 -5.27 -5.26
N SER A 278 0.32 -4.03 -5.21
CA SER A 278 -1.02 -3.71 -4.69
C SER A 278 -2.13 -4.39 -5.51
N LEU A 279 -1.98 -4.50 -6.83
CA LEU A 279 -2.97 -5.14 -7.69
C LEU A 279 -3.08 -6.65 -7.41
N ALA A 280 -1.94 -7.32 -7.25
CA ALA A 280 -1.85 -8.73 -6.87
C ALA A 280 -2.62 -9.00 -5.58
N ARG A 281 -2.41 -8.14 -4.57
CA ARG A 281 -3.07 -8.29 -3.27
C ARG A 281 -4.59 -8.27 -3.37
N TRP A 282 -5.16 -7.42 -4.23
CA TRP A 282 -6.62 -7.40 -4.42
C TRP A 282 -7.13 -8.52 -5.32
N ARG A 283 -6.31 -9.01 -6.26
CA ARG A 283 -6.67 -10.11 -7.16
C ARG A 283 -6.70 -11.46 -6.44
N PHE A 284 -5.76 -11.70 -5.53
CA PHE A 284 -5.66 -12.97 -4.78
C PHE A 284 -6.54 -13.00 -3.53
N ARG A 285 -7.19 -11.88 -3.19
CA ARG A 285 -8.02 -11.78 -2.00
C ARG A 285 -9.40 -12.39 -2.23
N GLU A 286 -9.86 -13.17 -1.26
CA GLU A 286 -11.16 -13.81 -1.32
C GLU A 286 -12.27 -12.96 -0.70
N PHE A 287 -13.52 -13.30 -1.03
CA PHE A 287 -14.69 -12.68 -0.41
C PHE A 287 -14.76 -13.05 1.06
N ASN A 288 -15.14 -12.08 1.91
CA ASN A 288 -15.19 -12.23 3.37
C ASN A 288 -13.83 -12.61 4.01
N GLU A 289 -12.73 -12.45 3.29
CA GLU A 289 -11.39 -12.67 3.85
C GLU A 289 -10.87 -11.41 4.55
N LEU A 290 -10.83 -11.48 5.88
CA LEU A 290 -10.33 -10.39 6.72
C LEU A 290 -8.85 -10.10 6.40
N PRO A 291 -8.42 -8.82 6.42
CA PRO A 291 -7.07 -8.42 6.03
C PRO A 291 -5.93 -9.22 6.70
N HIS A 292 -6.05 -9.56 7.99
CA HIS A 292 -4.99 -10.27 8.70
C HIS A 292 -4.88 -11.75 8.29
N VAL A 293 -6.00 -12.38 7.92
CA VAL A 293 -6.05 -13.75 7.40
C VAL A 293 -5.38 -13.79 6.03
N PHE A 294 -5.77 -12.85 5.16
CA PHE A 294 -5.19 -12.70 3.83
C PHE A 294 -3.68 -12.49 3.86
N GLU A 295 -3.19 -11.55 4.68
CA GLU A 295 -1.75 -11.28 4.76
C GLU A 295 -0.99 -12.50 5.31
N LYS A 296 -1.56 -13.26 6.25
CA LYS A 296 -0.93 -14.51 6.75
C LYS A 296 -0.82 -15.56 5.65
N ARG A 297 -1.88 -15.75 4.85
CA ARG A 297 -1.92 -16.69 3.72
C ARG A 297 -0.92 -16.26 2.63
N LEU A 298 -0.93 -15.00 2.24
CA LEU A 298 -0.01 -14.46 1.24
C LEU A 298 1.47 -14.51 1.69
N ASN A 299 1.73 -14.38 2.99
CA ASN A 299 3.09 -14.52 3.52
C ASN A 299 3.59 -15.98 3.46
N ARG A 300 2.71 -16.99 3.56
CA ARG A 300 3.09 -18.40 3.38
C ARG A 300 3.46 -18.73 1.94
N SER A 301 2.79 -18.10 0.96
CA SER A 301 3.11 -18.30 -0.46
C SER A 301 4.43 -17.62 -0.88
N TYR A 302 4.93 -16.66 -0.09
CA TYR A 302 6.04 -15.80 -0.46
C TYR A 302 7.32 -16.56 -0.78
N GLU A 303 7.77 -17.43 0.12
CA GLU A 303 9.04 -18.15 -0.05
C GLU A 303 9.05 -19.00 -1.34
N ASN A 304 8.00 -19.82 -1.54
CA ASN A 304 7.85 -20.64 -2.74
C ASN A 304 7.77 -19.76 -4.01
N ALA A 305 7.09 -18.61 -3.94
CA ALA A 305 6.98 -17.70 -5.07
C ALA A 305 8.33 -17.05 -5.45
N ILE A 306 9.15 -16.68 -4.46
CA ILE A 306 10.48 -16.14 -4.72
C ILE A 306 11.40 -17.21 -5.30
N ILE A 307 11.37 -18.43 -4.77
CA ILE A 307 12.12 -19.56 -5.33
C ILE A 307 11.76 -19.75 -6.80
N TYR A 308 10.46 -19.87 -7.13
CA TYR A 308 9.98 -20.02 -8.51
C TYR A 308 10.45 -18.86 -9.43
N LEU A 309 10.38 -17.62 -8.97
CA LEU A 309 10.83 -16.45 -9.75
C LEU A 309 12.35 -16.40 -9.96
N ASN A 310 13.12 -17.02 -9.09
CA ASN A 310 14.58 -17.04 -9.19
C ASN A 310 15.11 -18.19 -10.08
N GLN A 311 14.28 -19.18 -10.42
CA GLN A 311 14.63 -20.31 -11.30
C GLN A 311 14.96 -19.93 -12.75
N SER A 312 14.65 -18.71 -13.19
CA SER A 312 15.10 -18.20 -14.48
C SER A 312 15.98 -16.98 -14.29
N PRO A 313 17.24 -17.18 -13.88
CA PRO A 313 18.16 -16.09 -13.74
C PRO A 313 18.48 -15.48 -15.10
N ASN A 314 18.68 -14.16 -15.12
CA ASN A 314 19.31 -13.51 -16.26
C ASN A 314 20.82 -13.83 -16.26
N TYR A 315 21.20 -15.04 -16.66
CA TYR A 315 22.58 -15.50 -16.68
C TYR A 315 23.52 -14.56 -17.46
N LYS A 316 23.01 -13.95 -18.54
CA LYS A 316 23.75 -12.94 -19.32
C LYS A 316 24.12 -11.74 -18.45
N GLY A 317 23.17 -11.24 -17.65
CA GLY A 317 23.40 -10.18 -16.68
C GLY A 317 24.42 -10.59 -15.60
N SER A 318 24.29 -11.79 -15.04
CA SER A 318 25.23 -12.29 -14.02
C SER A 318 26.68 -12.31 -14.53
N ILE A 319 26.91 -12.73 -15.78
CA ILE A 319 28.24 -12.74 -16.39
C ILE A 319 28.84 -11.32 -16.42
N ILE A 320 28.05 -10.33 -16.84
CA ILE A 320 28.48 -8.92 -16.86
C ILE A 320 28.77 -8.41 -15.44
N PHE A 321 27.88 -8.68 -14.48
CA PHE A 321 28.06 -8.23 -13.10
C PHE A 321 29.26 -8.89 -12.40
N ARG A 322 29.62 -10.14 -12.74
CA ARG A 322 30.86 -10.77 -12.29
C ARG A 322 32.09 -10.00 -12.78
N LEU A 323 32.10 -9.59 -14.06
CA LEU A 323 33.19 -8.77 -14.61
C LEU A 323 33.27 -7.41 -13.91
N VAL A 324 32.13 -6.71 -13.75
CA VAL A 324 32.09 -5.41 -13.07
C VAL A 324 32.53 -5.52 -11.61
N ALA A 325 32.10 -6.57 -10.90
CA ALA A 325 32.53 -6.85 -9.53
C ALA A 325 34.04 -7.13 -9.46
N PHE A 326 34.61 -7.85 -10.42
CA PHE A 326 36.05 -8.09 -10.48
C PHE A 326 36.85 -6.81 -10.69
N ILE A 327 36.45 -5.96 -11.65
CA ILE A 327 37.13 -4.69 -11.94
C ILE A 327 37.03 -3.73 -10.75
N SER A 328 35.83 -3.50 -10.24
CA SER A 328 35.60 -2.61 -9.08
C SER A 328 36.31 -3.12 -7.82
N GLY A 329 36.25 -4.43 -7.55
CA GLY A 329 36.95 -5.04 -6.43
C GLY A 329 38.47 -4.90 -6.51
N SER A 330 39.04 -5.07 -7.70
CA SER A 330 40.49 -4.90 -7.91
C SER A 330 40.94 -3.46 -7.62
N ILE A 331 40.17 -2.46 -8.08
CA ILE A 331 40.45 -1.04 -7.81
C ILE A 331 40.36 -0.74 -6.31
N VAL A 332 39.31 -1.21 -5.64
CA VAL A 332 39.13 -1.02 -4.19
C VAL A 332 40.30 -1.63 -3.42
N VAL A 333 40.70 -2.87 -3.73
CA VAL A 333 41.82 -3.54 -3.05
C VAL A 333 43.12 -2.78 -3.22
N VAL A 334 43.45 -2.34 -4.44
CA VAL A 334 44.67 -1.57 -4.71
C VAL A 334 44.68 -0.25 -3.92
N LEU A 335 43.58 0.51 -3.98
CA LEU A 335 43.47 1.77 -3.25
C LEU A 335 43.53 1.56 -1.74
N SER A 336 42.86 0.53 -1.21
CA SER A 336 42.91 0.20 0.21
C SER A 336 44.32 -0.16 0.68
N ILE A 337 45.09 -0.94 -0.10
CA ILE A 337 46.48 -1.26 0.24
C ILE A 337 47.33 0.02 0.28
N LEU A 338 47.22 0.88 -0.73
CA LEU A 338 47.96 2.14 -0.77
C LEU A 338 47.62 3.05 0.42
N THR A 339 46.35 3.11 0.82
CA THR A 339 45.93 3.87 2.02
C THR A 339 46.42 3.29 3.34
N LEU A 340 46.68 1.97 3.40
CA LEU A 340 47.27 1.33 4.57
C LEU A 340 48.79 1.54 4.64
N MET A 341 49.46 1.67 3.49
CA MET A 341 50.89 1.93 3.42
C MET A 341 51.24 3.37 3.81
N ASP A 342 50.40 4.34 3.42
CA ASP A 342 50.61 5.75 3.71
C ASP A 342 49.30 6.46 4.09
N GLN A 343 49.22 6.93 5.34
CA GLN A 343 48.07 7.70 5.81
C GLN A 343 47.98 9.08 5.17
N GLU A 344 49.08 9.65 4.66
CA GLU A 344 49.03 10.91 3.92
C GLU A 344 48.39 10.74 2.55
N PHE A 345 48.56 9.56 1.93
CA PHE A 345 47.87 9.18 0.70
C PHE A 345 46.34 9.15 0.89
N PHE A 346 45.86 8.74 2.07
CA PHE A 346 44.43 8.74 2.38
C PHE A 346 43.83 10.15 2.50
N ASN A 347 44.57 11.11 3.07
CA ASN A 347 44.05 12.44 3.41
C ASN A 347 44.36 13.54 2.36
N LYS A 348 45.49 13.46 1.67
CA LYS A 348 45.99 14.55 0.80
C LYS A 348 46.04 14.21 -0.69
N PHE A 349 46.04 12.93 -1.05
CA PHE A 349 46.19 12.53 -2.44
C PHE A 349 44.86 12.63 -3.20
N GLU A 350 44.87 13.43 -4.27
CA GLU A 350 43.75 13.54 -5.20
C GLU A 350 44.06 12.74 -6.47
N ILE A 351 43.20 11.77 -6.80
CA ILE A 351 43.35 10.97 -8.04
C ILE A 351 42.92 11.80 -9.26
N THR A 352 41.85 12.57 -9.10
CA THR A 352 41.36 13.56 -10.07
C THR A 352 41.13 14.87 -9.35
N PRO A 353 41.11 16.02 -10.05
CA PRO A 353 40.87 17.32 -9.40
C PRO A 353 39.60 17.29 -8.55
N GLY A 354 39.73 17.45 -7.23
CA GLY A 354 38.64 17.41 -6.25
C GLY A 354 38.09 16.01 -5.91
N GLY A 355 38.73 14.94 -6.39
CA GLY A 355 38.36 13.55 -6.11
C GLY A 355 39.40 12.88 -5.20
N SER A 356 39.10 12.81 -3.91
CA SER A 356 39.96 12.13 -2.92
C SER A 356 39.97 10.62 -3.10
N VAL A 357 40.98 9.95 -2.54
CA VAL A 357 41.03 8.47 -2.51
C VAL A 357 39.79 7.88 -1.85
N LEU A 358 39.27 8.52 -0.79
CA LEU A 358 38.04 8.10 -0.09
C LEU A 358 36.81 8.15 -1.01
N PHE A 359 36.70 9.19 -1.84
CA PHE A 359 35.62 9.29 -2.82
C PHE A 359 35.63 8.10 -3.78
N TYR A 360 36.78 7.76 -4.34
CA TYR A 360 36.90 6.63 -5.27
C TYR A 360 36.68 5.28 -4.59
N ILE A 361 37.22 5.07 -3.38
CA ILE A 361 36.92 3.87 -2.59
C ILE A 361 35.42 3.76 -2.36
N GLY A 362 34.74 4.84 -1.93
CA GLY A 362 33.29 4.85 -1.70
C GLY A 362 32.49 4.52 -2.96
N VAL A 363 32.83 5.13 -4.10
CA VAL A 363 32.17 4.89 -5.39
C VAL A 363 32.35 3.44 -5.84
N PHE A 364 33.59 2.94 -5.92
CA PHE A 364 33.85 1.58 -6.39
C PHE A 364 33.37 0.51 -5.40
N THR A 365 33.37 0.77 -4.10
CA THR A 365 32.78 -0.13 -3.09
C THR A 365 31.27 -0.23 -3.27
N SER A 366 30.61 0.89 -3.57
CA SER A 366 29.16 0.90 -3.86
C SER A 366 28.84 0.12 -5.12
N ILE A 367 29.63 0.30 -6.20
CA ILE A 367 29.50 -0.47 -7.45
C ILE A 367 29.74 -1.96 -7.21
N LEU A 368 30.75 -2.31 -6.41
CA LEU A 368 31.08 -3.69 -6.06
C LEU A 368 29.93 -4.35 -5.29
N ALA A 369 29.41 -3.68 -4.25
CA ALA A 369 28.31 -4.18 -3.44
C ALA A 369 27.04 -4.39 -4.30
N PHE A 370 26.72 -3.41 -5.15
CA PHE A 370 25.60 -3.52 -6.08
C PHE A 370 25.77 -4.67 -7.07
N SER A 371 26.95 -4.78 -7.70
CA SER A 371 27.25 -5.83 -8.68
C SER A 371 27.16 -7.21 -8.04
N LYS A 372 27.71 -7.39 -6.83
CA LYS A 372 27.58 -8.64 -6.06
C LYS A 372 26.12 -9.00 -5.79
N GLY A 373 25.26 -8.02 -5.45
CA GLY A 373 23.83 -8.24 -5.26
C GLY A 373 23.07 -8.65 -6.52
N MET A 374 23.65 -8.49 -7.71
CA MET A 374 23.08 -8.90 -9.00
C MET A 374 23.64 -10.24 -9.51
N ILE A 375 24.70 -10.76 -8.89
CA ILE A 375 25.24 -12.07 -9.24
C ILE A 375 24.28 -13.11 -8.68
N ILE A 376 23.87 -14.01 -9.57
CA ILE A 376 23.00 -15.13 -9.22
C ILE A 376 23.87 -16.21 -8.57
N GLU A 377 23.51 -16.59 -7.35
CA GLU A 377 24.01 -17.82 -6.71
C GLU A 377 23.36 -19.03 -7.38
N ASP A 378 24.11 -20.12 -7.50
CA ASP A 378 23.61 -21.35 -8.14
C ASP A 378 22.36 -21.83 -7.38
N THR A 379 21.17 -21.67 -7.97
CA THR A 379 19.92 -22.09 -7.34
C THR A 379 19.71 -23.57 -7.58
N ILE A 380 19.38 -24.30 -6.51
CA ILE A 380 18.93 -25.69 -6.61
C ILE A 380 17.75 -25.74 -7.59
N ASP A 381 17.84 -26.61 -8.60
CA ASP A 381 16.76 -26.85 -9.56
C ASP A 381 15.58 -27.53 -8.83
N TYR A 382 14.62 -26.72 -8.40
CA TYR A 382 13.34 -27.22 -7.88
C TYR A 382 12.38 -27.52 -9.05
N ASP A 383 11.48 -28.48 -8.84
CA ASP A 383 10.39 -28.73 -9.78
C ASP A 383 9.44 -27.52 -9.84
N SER A 384 9.34 -26.88 -11.01
CA SER A 384 8.46 -25.73 -11.25
C SER A 384 6.98 -26.08 -11.07
N GLU A 385 6.58 -27.33 -11.31
CA GLU A 385 5.19 -27.77 -11.15
C GLU A 385 4.78 -27.79 -9.70
N LEU A 386 5.55 -28.48 -8.87
CA LEU A 386 5.33 -28.58 -7.43
C LEU A 386 5.37 -27.20 -6.74
N LEU A 387 6.25 -26.29 -7.19
CA LEU A 387 6.28 -24.92 -6.68
C LEU A 387 5.00 -24.15 -7.03
N MET A 388 4.56 -24.22 -8.28
CA MET A 388 3.35 -23.53 -8.73
C MET A 388 2.10 -24.08 -8.04
N GLU A 389 2.03 -25.39 -7.82
CA GLU A 389 0.96 -26.02 -7.04
C GLU A 389 0.95 -25.49 -5.61
N LYS A 390 2.09 -25.52 -4.89
CA LYS A 390 2.20 -24.96 -3.54
C LYS A 390 1.84 -23.48 -3.46
N ILE A 391 2.25 -22.69 -4.45
CA ILE A 391 1.87 -21.27 -4.54
C ILE A 391 0.37 -21.16 -4.72
N SER A 392 -0.22 -21.94 -5.62
CA SER A 392 -1.65 -21.90 -5.91
C SER A 392 -2.53 -22.33 -4.75
N LEU A 393 -2.06 -23.28 -3.93
CA LEU A 393 -2.73 -23.72 -2.70
C LEU A 393 -2.83 -22.59 -1.68
N GLU A 394 -1.92 -21.62 -1.69
CA GLU A 394 -1.97 -20.48 -0.78
C GLU A 394 -2.57 -19.25 -1.46
N THR A 395 -2.33 -18.97 -2.74
CA THR A 395 -2.93 -17.80 -3.43
C THR A 395 -4.37 -18.03 -3.86
N HIS A 396 -4.82 -19.29 -3.93
CA HIS A 396 -6.10 -19.74 -4.48
C HIS A 396 -6.34 -19.21 -5.91
N TYR A 397 -5.27 -18.95 -6.65
CA TYR A 397 -5.32 -18.44 -8.01
C TYR A 397 -4.43 -19.29 -8.91
N TYR A 398 -5.04 -20.09 -9.79
CA TYR A 398 -4.31 -20.98 -10.70
C TYR A 398 -4.92 -21.02 -12.11
N PRO A 399 -4.64 -20.00 -12.94
CA PRO A 399 -5.06 -19.99 -14.34
C PRO A 399 -4.62 -21.26 -15.08
N GLN A 400 -5.44 -21.76 -16.00
CA GLN A 400 -5.12 -22.96 -16.79
C GLN A 400 -3.77 -22.85 -17.53
N LYS A 401 -3.42 -21.66 -18.02
CA LYS A 401 -2.11 -21.39 -18.63
C LYS A 401 -0.93 -21.71 -17.69
N TRP A 402 -1.09 -21.47 -16.39
CA TRP A 402 -0.04 -21.74 -15.40
C TRP A 402 0.06 -23.23 -15.09
N LYS A 403 -1.07 -23.96 -15.15
CA LYS A 403 -1.11 -25.43 -15.01
C LYS A 403 -0.33 -26.10 -16.13
N GLU A 404 -0.60 -25.69 -17.37
CA GLU A 404 -0.04 -26.36 -18.56
C GLU A 404 1.40 -25.94 -18.89
N LYS A 405 1.79 -24.70 -18.56
CA LYS A 405 3.06 -24.10 -19.01
C LYS A 405 3.86 -23.45 -17.88
N ASN A 406 3.89 -24.08 -16.71
CA ASN A 406 4.62 -23.61 -15.52
C ASN A 406 6.13 -23.33 -15.77
N TYR A 407 6.78 -24.06 -16.66
CA TYR A 407 8.19 -23.89 -17.01
C TYR A 407 8.45 -22.74 -18.00
N SER A 408 7.40 -22.17 -18.59
CA SER A 408 7.53 -21.18 -19.66
C SER A 408 7.93 -19.81 -19.14
N ASN A 409 8.81 -19.13 -19.88
CA ASN A 409 9.18 -17.74 -19.57
C ASN A 409 7.99 -16.77 -19.66
N GLU A 410 6.94 -17.10 -20.40
CA GLU A 410 5.71 -16.32 -20.45
C GLU A 410 4.96 -16.35 -19.12
N VAL A 411 4.71 -17.55 -18.58
CA VAL A 411 4.04 -17.70 -17.28
C VAL A 411 4.88 -17.08 -16.17
N ARG A 412 6.21 -17.22 -16.21
CA ARG A 412 7.10 -16.52 -15.27
C ARG A 412 7.02 -15.00 -15.37
N LYS A 413 6.97 -14.42 -16.59
CA LYS A 413 6.81 -12.96 -16.76
C LYS A 413 5.45 -12.48 -16.29
N GLU A 414 4.40 -13.24 -16.56
CA GLU A 414 3.04 -12.97 -16.09
C GLU A 414 2.96 -13.03 -14.56
N PHE A 415 3.46 -14.11 -13.96
CA PHE A 415 3.54 -14.25 -12.50
C PHE A 415 4.42 -13.18 -11.87
N GLY A 416 5.57 -12.89 -12.48
CA GLY A 416 6.49 -11.82 -12.09
C GLY A 416 5.85 -10.44 -12.13
N SER A 417 4.81 -10.21 -12.94
CA SER A 417 4.07 -8.95 -12.97
C SER A 417 3.26 -8.67 -11.70
N TYR A 418 3.04 -9.68 -10.85
CA TYR A 418 2.43 -9.52 -9.52
C TYR A 418 3.42 -9.10 -8.45
N PHE A 419 4.71 -9.07 -8.76
CA PHE A 419 5.77 -8.70 -7.84
C PHE A 419 6.49 -7.44 -8.32
N ASP A 420 6.75 -6.54 -7.39
CA ASP A 420 7.69 -5.45 -7.62
C ASP A 420 8.83 -5.59 -6.60
N THR A 421 10.06 -5.23 -6.96
CA THR A 421 11.11 -5.01 -5.94
C THR A 421 10.78 -3.75 -5.14
N LYS A 422 11.16 -3.64 -3.87
CA LYS A 422 10.89 -2.43 -3.08
C LYS A 422 11.39 -1.15 -3.77
N ILE A 423 12.56 -1.17 -4.42
CA ILE A 423 13.06 0.01 -5.15
C ILE A 423 12.14 0.41 -6.32
N PHE A 424 11.71 -0.54 -7.14
CA PHE A 424 10.72 -0.28 -8.18
C PHE A 424 9.36 0.14 -7.60
N MET A 425 8.96 -0.33 -6.41
CA MET A 425 7.76 0.17 -5.74
C MET A 425 7.87 1.66 -5.38
N ILE A 426 9.04 2.13 -4.93
CA ILE A 426 9.28 3.55 -4.66
C ILE A 426 9.10 4.38 -5.94
N PHE A 427 9.79 3.98 -7.02
CA PHE A 427 9.65 4.65 -8.33
C PHE A 427 8.23 4.58 -8.87
N ARG A 428 7.57 3.42 -8.74
CA ARG A 428 6.17 3.21 -9.14
C ARG A 428 5.23 4.11 -8.36
N ASN A 429 5.46 4.33 -7.06
CA ASN A 429 4.68 5.25 -6.23
C ASN A 429 4.88 6.71 -6.66
N ILE A 430 6.12 7.13 -6.95
CA ILE A 430 6.42 8.48 -7.46
C ILE A 430 5.73 8.70 -8.82
N TYR A 431 5.90 7.78 -9.78
CA TYR A 431 5.23 7.84 -11.07
C TYR A 431 3.71 7.70 -10.95
N GLY A 432 3.25 6.99 -9.92
CA GLY A 432 1.85 6.88 -9.52
C GLY A 432 1.24 8.23 -9.17
N ILE A 433 1.96 9.10 -8.45
CA ILE A 433 1.48 10.45 -8.13
C ILE A 433 1.28 11.28 -9.41
N ILE A 434 2.18 11.12 -10.38
CA ILE A 434 2.11 11.78 -11.69
C ILE A 434 0.91 11.26 -12.50
N LEU A 435 0.74 9.94 -12.58
CA LEU A 435 -0.25 9.32 -13.47
C LEU A 435 -1.68 9.21 -12.90
N THR A 436 -1.83 9.19 -11.57
CA THR A 436 -3.14 9.08 -10.92
C THR A 436 -4.18 10.09 -11.44
N PRO A 437 -3.90 11.40 -11.56
CA PRO A 437 -4.88 12.36 -12.09
C PRO A 437 -5.32 12.00 -13.53
N PHE A 438 -4.39 11.57 -14.39
CA PHE A 438 -4.73 11.19 -15.77
C PHE A 438 -5.56 9.90 -15.84
N ILE A 439 -5.25 8.90 -15.01
CA ILE A 439 -6.06 7.67 -14.93
C ILE A 439 -7.48 7.99 -14.45
N LEU A 440 -7.63 8.90 -13.48
CA LEU A 440 -8.93 9.35 -12.96
C LEU A 440 -9.74 10.16 -13.97
N ILE A 441 -9.10 11.01 -14.77
CA ILE A 441 -9.78 11.89 -15.74
C ILE A 441 -10.11 11.16 -17.04
N ILE A 442 -9.22 10.30 -17.53
CA ILE A 442 -9.31 9.73 -18.89
C ILE A 442 -9.82 8.29 -18.86
N SER A 443 -9.20 7.42 -18.04
CA SER A 443 -9.46 5.98 -18.10
C SER A 443 -10.71 5.57 -17.30
N LEU A 444 -10.81 6.00 -16.04
CA LEU A 444 -11.85 5.54 -15.11
C LEU A 444 -13.29 5.94 -15.45
N PRO A 445 -13.56 7.13 -16.03
CA PRO A 445 -14.91 7.53 -16.43
C PRO A 445 -15.59 6.53 -17.37
N ASN A 446 -14.83 5.88 -18.26
CA ASN A 446 -15.33 4.88 -19.21
C ASN A 446 -15.89 3.62 -18.53
N TYR A 447 -15.43 3.31 -17.31
CA TYR A 447 -15.88 2.15 -16.54
C TYR A 447 -17.12 2.44 -15.68
N SER A 448 -17.54 3.71 -15.55
CA SER A 448 -18.64 4.12 -14.65
C SER A 448 -19.94 3.35 -14.91
N SER A 449 -20.29 3.15 -16.18
CA SER A 449 -21.51 2.40 -16.57
C SER A 449 -21.44 0.93 -16.17
N ARG A 450 -20.27 0.29 -16.30
CA ARG A 450 -20.03 -1.10 -15.89
C ARG A 450 -20.12 -1.24 -14.37
N ILE A 451 -19.52 -0.32 -13.62
CA ILE A 451 -19.56 -0.30 -12.15
C ILE A 451 -21.01 -0.16 -11.67
N VAL A 452 -21.77 0.80 -12.19
CA VAL A 452 -23.18 0.99 -11.79
C VAL A 452 -24.02 -0.23 -12.13
N LYS A 453 -23.87 -0.80 -13.34
CA LYS A 453 -24.57 -2.02 -13.75
C LYS A 453 -24.23 -3.20 -12.83
N PHE A 454 -22.96 -3.34 -12.47
CA PHE A 454 -22.49 -4.38 -11.56
C PHE A 454 -23.19 -4.27 -10.19
N VAL A 455 -23.12 -3.09 -9.56
CA VAL A 455 -23.74 -2.87 -8.24
C VAL A 455 -25.25 -3.12 -8.27
N GLN A 456 -25.94 -2.67 -9.32
CA GLN A 456 -27.38 -2.88 -9.47
C GLN A 456 -27.78 -4.35 -9.70
N ASN A 457 -26.89 -5.19 -10.20
CA ASN A 457 -27.17 -6.60 -10.52
C ASN A 457 -26.71 -7.55 -9.42
N PHE A 458 -25.63 -7.21 -8.72
CA PHE A 458 -24.94 -8.11 -7.79
C PHE A 458 -25.06 -7.67 -6.33
N THR A 459 -26.18 -7.04 -5.99
CA THR A 459 -26.53 -6.63 -4.62
C THR A 459 -27.74 -7.43 -4.13
N VAL A 460 -27.57 -8.12 -2.99
CA VAL A 460 -28.60 -8.97 -2.39
C VAL A 460 -28.90 -8.49 -0.97
N HIS A 461 -30.16 -8.57 -0.56
CA HIS A 461 -30.59 -8.22 0.79
C HIS A 461 -30.52 -9.42 1.73
N LEU A 462 -29.79 -9.30 2.83
CA LEU A 462 -29.81 -10.24 3.94
C LEU A 462 -30.61 -9.64 5.11
N PRO A 463 -31.56 -10.36 5.73
CA PRO A 463 -32.46 -9.81 6.76
C PRO A 463 -31.76 -9.08 7.91
N SER A 464 -30.61 -9.58 8.38
CA SER A 464 -29.89 -9.09 9.56
C SER A 464 -28.71 -8.16 9.25
N VAL A 465 -28.22 -8.17 8.00
CA VAL A 465 -27.03 -7.43 7.56
C VAL A 465 -27.40 -6.28 6.62
N GLY A 466 -28.56 -6.37 5.97
CA GLY A 466 -28.95 -5.48 4.88
C GLY A 466 -28.31 -5.88 3.55
N TYR A 467 -28.06 -4.88 2.69
CA TYR A 467 -27.58 -5.12 1.33
C TYR A 467 -26.07 -5.42 1.26
N VAL A 468 -25.72 -6.57 0.68
CA VAL A 468 -24.33 -7.04 0.52
C VAL A 468 -24.05 -7.46 -0.92
N CYS A 469 -22.77 -7.64 -1.24
CA CYS A 469 -22.36 -8.18 -2.52
C CYS A 469 -22.76 -9.66 -2.63
N SER A 470 -23.44 -10.03 -3.73
CA SER A 470 -23.92 -11.39 -4.00
C SER A 470 -22.81 -12.47 -3.94
N TYR A 471 -21.62 -12.18 -4.49
CA TYR A 471 -20.47 -13.09 -4.42
C TYR A 471 -20.04 -13.43 -2.99
N ALA A 472 -20.20 -12.49 -2.05
CA ALA A 472 -19.87 -12.71 -0.65
C ALA A 472 -20.89 -13.57 0.09
N ASN A 473 -22.03 -13.90 -0.52
CA ASN A 473 -23.01 -14.82 0.04
C ASN A 473 -22.72 -16.29 -0.29
N PHE A 474 -21.67 -16.58 -1.07
CA PHE A 474 -21.27 -17.93 -1.49
C PHE A 474 -22.42 -18.74 -2.14
N ASP A 475 -23.26 -18.08 -2.95
CA ASP A 475 -24.25 -18.78 -3.77
C ASP A 475 -23.56 -19.43 -4.98
N PHE A 476 -22.98 -20.62 -4.76
CA PHE A 476 -22.28 -21.38 -5.79
C PHE A 476 -23.20 -21.86 -6.90
N ARG A 477 -24.53 -21.88 -6.73
CA ARG A 477 -25.45 -22.23 -7.82
C ARG A 477 -25.51 -21.12 -8.87
N TYR A 478 -25.40 -19.87 -8.41
CA TYR A 478 -25.48 -18.71 -9.29
C TYR A 478 -24.10 -18.18 -9.72
N HIS A 479 -23.08 -18.37 -8.89
CA HIS A 479 -21.73 -17.83 -9.09
C HIS A 479 -20.62 -18.88 -9.22
N GLY A 480 -20.92 -20.17 -9.05
CA GLY A 480 -19.92 -21.23 -9.11
C GLY A 480 -19.31 -21.34 -10.50
N ASN A 481 -18.02 -21.65 -10.54
CA ASN A 481 -17.39 -22.06 -11.79
C ASN A 481 -17.92 -23.46 -12.15
N PRO A 482 -18.44 -23.68 -13.37
CA PRO A 482 -18.91 -25.01 -13.79
C PRO A 482 -17.77 -26.02 -13.98
N ASP A 483 -16.54 -25.53 -14.16
CA ASP A 483 -15.29 -26.30 -14.19
C ASP A 483 -14.63 -26.32 -12.80
#